data_AF-A0A3D3ND54-F1
#
_entry.id   AF-A0A3D3ND54-F1
#
_cell.length_a   1.000
_cell.length_b   1.000
_cell.length_c   1.000
_cell.angle_alpha   90.00
_cell.angle_beta   90.00
_cell.angle_gamma   90.00
#
_symmetry.space_group_name_H-M   'P 1'
#
loop_
_entity.id
_entity.type
_entity.pdbx_description
1 polymer ?
#
loop_
_entity_poly.entity_id
_entity_poly.type
_entity_poly.pdbx_seq_one_letter_code
_entity_poly.pdbx_strand_id
1 'polypeptide(L)'
;MVPMARRGGDRWCRDGCRMTSIGEAWRLARQRIDRLDARRLLEHVAGCSHADLLAYPEKLLSALQTTRLDELVRRRAGGEPLAYLVGSE
;
A
#
# COMPACT_ATOMS: atom_id res chain seq x y z
N MET A 1 -28.81 -13.94 9.74
CA MET A 1 -27.98 -14.80 10.61
C MET A 1 -26.79 -15.28 9.79
N VAL A 2 -25.69 -14.52 9.77
CA VAL A 2 -24.39 -14.94 9.21
C VAL A 2 -23.34 -14.57 10.25
N PRO A 3 -22.65 -15.53 10.88
CA PRO A 3 -21.67 -15.26 11.93
C PRO A 3 -20.23 -15.16 11.39
N MET A 4 -19.55 -14.09 11.83
CA MET A 4 -18.18 -14.04 12.39
C MET A 4 -17.01 -14.75 11.69
N ALA A 5 -16.06 -13.93 11.20
CA ALA A 5 -14.61 -14.09 11.45
C ALA A 5 -13.93 -12.72 11.26
N ARG A 6 -13.88 -11.85 12.27
CA ARG A 6 -12.80 -11.68 13.26
C ARG A 6 -11.36 -11.81 12.72
N ARG A 7 -10.69 -10.66 12.82
CA ARG A 7 -9.27 -10.43 13.19
C ARG A 7 -8.29 -10.21 12.01
N GLY A 8 -8.15 -8.93 11.64
CA GLY A 8 -6.97 -8.40 10.97
C GLY A 8 -6.82 -6.94 11.36
N GLY A 9 -6.09 -6.68 12.45
CA GLY A 9 -5.99 -5.39 13.12
C GLY A 9 -5.70 -4.23 12.18
N ASP A 10 -6.72 -3.41 12.01
CA ASP A 10 -6.74 -2.00 11.62
C ASP A 10 -5.83 -1.17 12.54
N ARG A 11 -4.50 -1.24 12.31
CA ARG A 11 -3.52 -0.39 12.99
C ARG A 11 -2.91 0.66 12.07
N TRP A 12 -3.67 1.16 11.11
CA TRP A 12 -3.19 2.22 10.21
C TRP A 12 -3.71 3.60 10.59
N CYS A 13 -4.80 3.70 11.36
CA CYS A 13 -5.39 4.98 11.73
C CYS A 13 -5.95 4.97 13.16
N ARG A 14 -5.13 5.29 14.19
CA ARG A 14 -5.69 5.78 15.47
C ARG A 14 -4.85 6.84 16.22
N ASP A 15 -3.58 7.08 15.88
CA ASP A 15 -2.75 8.06 16.59
C ASP A 15 -2.06 9.02 15.60
N GLY A 16 -1.99 10.30 15.97
CA GLY A 16 -1.74 11.46 15.11
C GLY A 16 -0.59 11.33 14.11
N CYS A 17 -0.84 11.86 12.89
CA CYS A 17 0.10 12.17 11.82
C CYS A 17 1.39 11.33 11.78
N ARG A 18 1.30 10.01 11.64
CA ARG A 18 2.47 9.21 11.25
C ARG A 18 2.73 9.43 9.76
N MET A 19 3.69 10.32 9.48
CA MET A 19 4.27 10.49 8.15
C MET A 19 4.91 9.15 7.73
N THR A 20 4.35 8.51 6.71
CA THR A 20 4.86 7.23 6.20
C THR A 20 5.79 7.50 5.02
N SER A 21 6.99 6.96 5.04
CA SER A 21 7.94 7.06 3.91
C SER A 21 7.63 6.02 2.83
N ILE A 22 8.05 6.25 1.59
CA ILE A 22 7.86 5.28 0.48
C ILE A 22 8.52 3.93 0.79
N GLY A 23 9.69 3.93 1.44
CA GLY A 23 10.40 2.72 1.83
C GLY A 23 9.66 1.94 2.92
N GLU A 24 9.14 2.65 3.94
CA GLU A 24 8.32 2.04 4.98
C GLU A 24 7.02 1.47 4.42
N ALA A 25 6.32 2.25 3.57
CA ALA A 25 5.10 1.84 2.90
C ALA A 25 5.31 0.56 2.06
N TRP A 26 6.40 0.51 1.27
CA TRP A 26 6.75 -0.69 0.50
C TRP A 26 7.04 -1.90 1.40
N ARG A 27 7.76 -1.70 2.50
CA ARG A 27 8.09 -2.75 3.47
C ARG A 27 6.84 -3.32 4.14
N LEU A 28 5.84 -2.49 4.42
CA LEU A 28 4.57 -2.93 4.99
C LEU A 28 3.69 -3.62 3.95
N ALA A 29 3.61 -3.09 2.73
CA ALA A 29 2.82 -3.68 1.65
C ALA A 29 3.29 -5.10 1.31
N ARG A 30 4.61 -5.34 1.20
CA ARG A 30 5.15 -6.67 0.88
C ARG A 30 4.91 -7.75 1.94
N GLN A 31 4.44 -7.39 3.14
CA GLN A 31 4.03 -8.37 4.14
C GLN A 31 2.66 -8.97 3.83
N ARG A 32 1.91 -8.35 2.91
CA ARG A 32 0.52 -8.70 2.60
C ARG A 32 0.33 -9.22 1.18
N ILE A 33 1.20 -8.80 0.26
CA ILE A 33 1.16 -9.14 -1.17
C ILE A 33 2.57 -9.36 -1.71
N ASP A 34 2.69 -9.92 -2.92
CA ASP A 34 3.99 -10.16 -3.53
C ASP A 34 4.81 -8.86 -3.71
N ARG A 35 6.14 -8.99 -3.68
CA ARG A 35 7.07 -7.86 -3.79
C ARG A 35 6.85 -7.05 -5.07
N LEU A 36 6.56 -7.70 -6.19
CA LEU A 36 6.34 -7.02 -7.47
C LEU A 36 5.05 -6.20 -7.44
N ASP A 37 3.97 -6.78 -6.92
CA ASP A 37 2.68 -6.11 -6.81
C ASP A 37 2.76 -4.93 -5.83
N ALA A 38 3.41 -5.12 -4.67
CA ALA A 38 3.65 -4.05 -3.71
C ALA A 38 4.43 -2.89 -4.34
N ARG A 39 5.44 -3.19 -5.16
CA ARG A 39 6.18 -2.16 -5.89
C ARG A 39 5.25 -1.43 -6.86
N ARG A 40 4.49 -2.17 -7.68
CA ARG A 40 3.63 -1.58 -8.72
C ARG A 40 2.52 -0.69 -8.16
N LEU A 41 1.88 -1.12 -7.07
CA LEU A 41 0.89 -0.29 -6.38
C LEU A 41 1.51 0.97 -5.80
N LEU A 42 2.73 0.89 -5.25
CA LEU A 42 3.43 2.06 -4.73
C LEU A 42 3.85 3.02 -5.84
N GLU A 43 4.41 2.51 -6.95
CA GLU A 43 4.76 3.32 -8.13
C GLU A 43 3.54 4.08 -8.65
N HIS A 44 2.39 3.39 -8.78
CA HIS A 44 1.12 3.97 -9.21
C HIS A 44 0.60 5.07 -8.26
N VAL A 45 0.66 4.86 -6.94
CA VAL A 45 0.10 5.81 -5.97
C VAL A 45 1.05 6.99 -5.69
N ALA A 46 2.34 6.71 -5.58
CA ALA A 46 3.34 7.71 -5.19
C ALA A 46 3.91 8.49 -6.40
N GLY A 47 3.68 8.01 -7.62
CA GLY A 47 4.29 8.57 -8.84
C GLY A 47 5.82 8.48 -8.82
N CYS A 48 6.36 7.48 -8.12
CA CYS A 48 7.80 7.25 -8.03
C CYS A 48 8.20 6.06 -8.90
N SER A 49 9.44 6.06 -9.39
CA SER A 49 10.02 4.90 -10.08
C SER A 49 10.65 3.94 -9.07
N HIS A 50 10.93 2.70 -9.50
CA HIS A 50 11.74 1.78 -8.70
C HIS A 50 13.10 2.37 -8.30
N ALA A 51 13.73 3.14 -9.20
CA ALA A 51 14.98 3.83 -8.92
C ALA A 51 14.82 4.83 -7.77
N ASP A 52 13.76 5.65 -7.79
CA ASP A 52 13.46 6.61 -6.72
C ASP A 52 13.23 5.92 -5.38
N LEU A 53 12.55 4.76 -5.39
CA LEU A 53 12.31 3.96 -4.19
C LEU A 53 13.61 3.45 -3.55
N LEU A 54 14.62 3.16 -4.36
CA LEU A 54 15.93 2.70 -3.88
C LEU A 54 16.83 3.86 -3.49
N ALA A 55 16.76 4.98 -4.21
CA ALA A 55 17.61 6.14 -4.01
C ALA A 55 17.14 7.02 -2.83
N TYR A 56 15.82 7.14 -2.62
CA TYR A 56 15.21 8.06 -1.67
C TYR A 56 14.08 7.39 -0.85
N PRO A 57 14.33 6.27 -0.16
CA PRO A 57 13.30 5.53 0.57
C PRO A 57 12.60 6.37 1.66
N GLU A 58 13.25 7.42 2.16
CA GLU A 58 12.74 8.36 3.17
C GLU A 58 11.69 9.35 2.65
N LYS A 59 11.49 9.46 1.32
CA LYS A 59 10.50 10.35 0.73
C LYS A 59 9.11 10.08 1.30
N LEU A 60 8.44 11.11 1.80
CA LEU A 60 7.16 10.97 2.50
C LEU A 60 5.98 10.82 1.54
N LEU A 61 5.04 9.96 1.91
CA LEU A 61 3.72 9.89 1.31
C LEU A 61 2.78 10.89 1.99
N SER A 62 1.94 11.53 1.18
CA SER A 62 0.81 12.29 1.72
C SER A 62 -0.21 11.35 2.39
N ALA A 63 -1.07 11.91 3.24
CA ALA A 63 -2.15 11.15 3.88
C ALA A 63 -3.10 10.49 2.84
N LEU A 64 -3.35 11.18 1.72
CA LEU A 64 -4.17 10.65 0.62
C LEU A 64 -3.48 9.45 -0.05
N GLN A 65 -2.19 9.57 -0.34
CA GLN A 65 -1.42 8.47 -0.94
C GLN A 65 -1.33 7.28 0.00
N THR A 66 -1.10 7.51 1.30
CA THR A 66 -1.05 6.44 2.30
C THR A 66 -2.38 5.69 2.35
N THR A 67 -3.49 6.42 2.39
CA THR A 67 -4.86 5.84 2.39
C THR A 67 -5.14 5.05 1.12
N ARG A 68 -4.83 5.62 -0.06
CA ARG A 68 -5.01 4.94 -1.35
C ARG A 68 -4.18 3.67 -1.44
N LEU A 69 -2.94 3.71 -0.99
CA LEU A 69 -2.08 2.53 -1.00
C LEU A 69 -2.62 1.41 -0.11
N ASP A 70 -3.07 1.72 1.11
CA ASP A 70 -3.70 0.72 2.00
C ASP A 70 -4.92 0.08 1.34
N GLU A 71 -5.78 0.87 0.70
CA GLU A 71 -6.95 0.37 -0.02
C GLU A 71 -6.57 -0.61 -1.13
N LEU A 72 -5.61 -0.23 -1.99
CA LEU A 72 -5.17 -1.09 -3.09
C LEU A 72 -4.49 -2.36 -2.59
N VAL A 73 -3.67 -2.27 -1.54
CA VAL A 73 -3.02 -3.44 -0.91
C VAL A 73 -4.07 -4.38 -0.33
N ARG A 74 -5.11 -3.86 0.33
CA ARG A 74 -6.21 -4.68 0.85
C ARG A 74 -6.97 -5.38 -0.26
N ARG A 75 -7.30 -4.67 -1.34
CA ARG A 75 -7.98 -5.25 -2.51
C ARG A 75 -7.12 -6.33 -3.18
N ARG A 76 -5.83 -6.06 -3.38
CA ARG A 76 -4.89 -7.03 -3.95
C ARG A 76 -4.74 -8.28 -3.08
N ALA A 77 -4.61 -8.11 -1.77
CA ALA A 77 -4.57 -9.21 -0.80
C ALA A 77 -5.88 -10.00 -0.75
N GLY A 78 -7.01 -9.36 -1.09
CA GLY A 78 -8.32 -10.00 -1.26
C GLY A 78 -8.47 -10.82 -2.54
N GLY A 79 -7.44 -10.88 -3.39
CA GLY A 79 -7.44 -11.66 -4.63
C GLY A 79 -7.82 -10.86 -5.88
N GLU A 80 -8.03 -9.55 -5.76
CA GLU A 80 -8.31 -8.73 -6.94
C GLU A 80 -7.08 -8.65 -7.87
N PRO A 81 -7.25 -8.88 -9.19
CA PRO A 81 -6.15 -8.78 -10.14
C PRO A 81 -5.51 -7.39 -10.19
N LEU A 82 -4.17 -7.34 -10.25
CA LEU A 82 -3.40 -6.09 -10.25
C LEU A 82 -3.86 -5.12 -11.35
N ALA A 83 -4.15 -5.61 -12.56
CA ALA A 83 -4.54 -4.78 -13.70
C ALA A 83 -5.81 -3.95 -13.46
N TYR A 84 -6.73 -4.41 -12.61
CA TYR A 84 -7.93 -3.66 -12.22
C TYR A 84 -7.66 -2.60 -11.15
N LEU A 85 -6.51 -2.68 -10.48
CA LEU A 85 -6.11 -1.79 -9.39
C LEU A 85 -5.28 -0.60 -9.88
N VAL A 86 -4.36 -0.84 -10.81
CA VAL A 86 -3.46 0.21 -11.34
C VAL A 86 -4.01 0.93 -12.58
N GLY A 87 -5.14 0.45 -13.12
CA GLY A 87 -5.64 0.89 -14.42
C GLY A 87 -4.77 0.36 -15.55
N SER A 88 -5.40 0.05 -16.69
CA SER A 88 -4.67 -0.12 -17.94
C SER A 88 -4.56 1.27 -18.55
N GLU A 89 -3.47 1.98 -18.27
CA GLU A 89 -3.07 3.10 -19.13
C GLU A 89 -2.34 2.57 -20.37
#